data_AF-A0A519SA94-F1
#
_entry.id   AF-A0A519SA94-F1
#
_cell.length_a   1.000
_cell.length_b   1.000
_cell.length_c   1.000
_cell.angle_alpha   90.00
_cell.angle_beta   90.00
_cell.angle_gamma   90.00
#
_symmetry.space_group_name_H-M   'P 1'
#
loop_
_entity.id
_entity.type
_entity.pdbx_description
1 polymer ?
#
loop_
_entity_poly.entity_id
_entity_poly.type
_entity_poly.pdbx_seq_one_letter_code
_entity_poly.pdbx_strand_id
1 'polypeptide(L)'
;DTTLSEKRNIQVRVKTVTGDIIFPEAGGFSLKSEENVIFPFNLNMNGINLKYATAQLLMKGDDANNPYYVFFAPEGIQPQFSFGSDALVDVGIGATTDKKGNRLLVKCEEGVAEFTVSLNGRNRTRVLVLPKSLALQSYVVTLNGRKHLMFSDAIVLQDGNSFTLLSDGKNSYSLSVYQLY
;
A
#
# COMPACT_ATOMS: atom_id res chain seq x y z
N ASP A 1 24.50 -7.03 23.06
CA ASP A 1 23.93 -7.40 21.75
C ASP A 1 22.47 -7.01 21.70
N THR A 2 22.12 -6.11 20.79
CA THR A 2 20.75 -5.61 20.60
C THR A 2 20.37 -5.70 19.11
N THR A 3 20.65 -6.86 18.49
CA THR A 3 20.29 -7.11 17.10
C THR A 3 18.81 -7.49 17.00
N LEU A 4 18.07 -6.88 16.06
CA LEU A 4 16.65 -7.15 15.88
C LEU A 4 16.50 -8.40 15.00
N SER A 5 16.53 -9.58 15.63
CA SER A 5 16.47 -10.87 14.92
C SER A 5 15.13 -11.10 14.23
N GLU A 6 15.12 -11.94 13.18
CA GLU A 6 13.89 -12.40 12.53
C GLU A 6 12.89 -12.97 13.54
N LYS A 7 11.60 -12.63 13.36
CA LYS A 7 10.48 -13.19 14.11
C LYS A 7 9.50 -13.82 13.13
N ARG A 8 9.00 -15.00 13.46
CA ARG A 8 8.12 -15.78 12.58
C ARG A 8 6.77 -16.02 13.23
N ASN A 9 5.75 -16.22 12.38
CA ASN A 9 4.40 -16.58 12.80
C ASN A 9 3.79 -15.59 13.81
N ILE A 10 4.00 -14.29 13.58
CA ILE A 10 3.41 -13.23 14.37
C ILE A 10 1.96 -13.02 13.91
N GLN A 11 1.03 -13.03 14.86
CA GLN A 11 -0.32 -12.51 14.67
C GLN A 11 -0.55 -11.37 15.65
N VAL A 12 -1.13 -10.28 15.15
CA VAL A 12 -1.41 -9.09 15.95
C VAL A 12 -2.88 -9.09 16.32
N ARG A 13 -3.16 -8.76 17.58
CA ARG A 13 -4.51 -8.49 18.09
C ARG A 13 -4.54 -7.08 18.66
N VAL A 14 -5.39 -6.24 18.08
CA VAL A 14 -5.68 -4.89 18.58
C VAL A 14 -7.03 -4.92 19.28
N LYS A 15 -7.05 -4.62 20.58
CA LYS A 15 -8.28 -4.49 21.36
C LYS A 15 -8.89 -3.10 21.11
N THR A 16 -10.14 -3.05 20.66
CA THR A 16 -10.87 -1.79 20.44
C THR A 16 -12.22 -1.83 21.14
N VAL A 17 -12.86 -0.67 21.29
CA VAL A 17 -14.20 -0.56 21.89
C VAL A 17 -15.29 -1.26 21.07
N THR A 18 -15.06 -1.47 19.77
CA THR A 18 -16.01 -2.15 18.86
C THR A 18 -15.67 -3.64 18.66
N GLY A 19 -14.66 -4.15 19.36
CA GLY A 19 -14.21 -5.54 19.30
C GLY A 19 -12.71 -5.69 18.97
N ASP A 20 -12.22 -6.92 19.04
CA ASP A 20 -10.84 -7.24 18.68
C ASP A 20 -10.66 -7.24 17.15
N ILE A 21 -9.58 -6.61 16.67
CA ILE A 21 -9.11 -6.73 15.29
C ILE A 21 -7.90 -7.66 15.31
N ILE A 22 -7.98 -8.78 14.59
CA ILE A 22 -6.90 -9.77 14.50
C ILE A 22 -6.39 -9.78 13.05
N PHE A 23 -5.07 -9.70 12.88
CA PHE A 23 -4.45 -9.76 11.56
C PHE A 23 -3.06 -10.43 11.59
N PRO A 24 -2.69 -11.19 10.55
CA PRO A 24 -3.50 -11.50 9.36
C PRO A 24 -4.64 -12.46 9.71
N GLU A 25 -5.58 -12.62 8.77
CA GLU A 25 -6.80 -13.41 8.94
C GLU A 25 -6.54 -14.82 9.47
N ALA A 26 -5.51 -15.47 8.93
CA ALA A 26 -5.14 -16.83 9.26
C ALA A 26 -3.61 -16.94 9.28
N GLY A 27 -3.12 -17.80 10.17
CA GLY A 27 -1.68 -17.95 10.40
C GLY A 27 -1.06 -16.71 11.04
N GLY A 28 0.12 -16.34 10.57
CA GLY A 28 0.86 -15.16 10.99
C GLY A 28 1.80 -14.68 9.88
N PHE A 29 2.40 -13.50 10.07
CA PHE A 29 3.46 -13.00 9.20
C PHE A 29 4.84 -13.20 9.83
N SER A 30 5.88 -13.06 9.03
CA SER A 30 7.27 -13.03 9.50
C SER A 30 7.82 -11.62 9.35
N LEU A 31 8.53 -11.15 10.37
CA LEU A 31 9.28 -9.90 10.36
C LEU A 31 10.75 -10.25 10.17
N LYS A 32 11.35 -9.86 9.04
CA LYS A 32 12.76 -10.09 8.77
C LYS A 32 13.67 -9.34 9.76
N SER A 33 14.93 -9.74 9.83
CA SER A 33 15.92 -9.04 10.65
C SER A 33 15.98 -7.57 10.26
N GLU A 34 16.04 -6.67 11.25
CA GLU A 34 16.06 -5.20 11.05
C GLU A 34 14.81 -4.62 10.34
N GLU A 35 13.78 -5.42 10.07
CA GLU A 35 12.52 -4.97 9.48
C GLU A 35 11.61 -4.37 10.56
N ASN A 36 10.90 -3.30 10.22
CA ASN A 36 9.92 -2.66 11.10
C ASN A 36 8.61 -2.44 10.34
N VAL A 37 7.49 -2.55 11.06
CA VAL A 37 6.16 -2.47 10.44
C VAL A 37 5.20 -1.51 11.14
N ILE A 38 4.49 -0.73 10.33
CA ILE A 38 3.40 0.15 10.77
C ILE A 38 2.12 -0.26 10.03
N PHE A 39 1.36 -1.15 10.65
CA PHE A 39 0.11 -1.65 10.06
C PHE A 39 -1.06 -0.72 10.38
N PRO A 40 -1.73 -0.14 9.38
CA PRO A 40 -2.90 0.67 9.61
C PRO A 40 -4.07 -0.22 10.07
N PHE A 41 -4.85 0.28 11.02
CA PHE A 41 -6.11 -0.32 11.47
C PHE A 41 -7.16 0.77 11.64
N ASN A 42 -8.42 0.46 11.32
CA ASN A 42 -9.53 1.43 11.24
C ASN A 42 -9.17 2.71 10.47
N LEU A 43 -8.47 2.57 9.33
CA LEU A 43 -8.10 3.69 8.49
C LEU A 43 -9.29 4.10 7.61
N ASN A 44 -9.69 5.36 7.70
CA ASN A 44 -10.71 5.93 6.81
C ASN A 44 -10.10 6.22 5.44
N MET A 45 -10.58 5.51 4.41
CA MET A 45 -10.23 5.68 3.00
C MET A 45 -11.43 6.29 2.26
N ASN A 46 -11.60 7.61 2.35
CA ASN A 46 -12.70 8.37 1.74
C ASN A 46 -14.09 7.86 2.15
N GLY A 47 -14.29 7.64 3.44
CA GLY A 47 -15.52 7.12 4.01
C GLY A 47 -15.61 5.59 4.00
N ILE A 48 -14.65 4.88 3.39
CA ILE A 48 -14.55 3.43 3.46
C ILE A 48 -13.65 3.07 4.65
N ASN A 49 -14.13 2.24 5.58
CA ASN A 49 -13.32 1.81 6.71
C ASN A 49 -12.45 0.60 6.33
N LEU A 50 -11.13 0.81 6.21
CA LEU A 50 -10.15 -0.26 6.17
C LEU A 50 -9.90 -0.75 7.59
N LYS A 51 -10.42 -1.93 7.93
CA LYS A 51 -10.30 -2.53 9.28
C LYS A 51 -8.84 -2.78 9.65
N TYR A 52 -8.07 -3.35 8.73
CA TYR A 52 -6.61 -3.45 8.84
C TYR A 52 -5.97 -3.64 7.46
N ALA A 53 -4.68 -3.35 7.36
CA ALA A 53 -3.82 -3.90 6.30
C ALA A 53 -2.48 -4.43 6.84
N THR A 54 -1.99 -5.53 6.26
CA THR A 54 -0.60 -6.00 6.42
C THR A 54 0.37 -5.36 5.41
N ALA A 55 -0.09 -4.34 4.69
CA ALA A 55 0.73 -3.42 3.90
C ALA A 55 0.77 -2.04 4.57
N GLN A 56 1.86 -1.31 4.39
CA GLN A 56 2.04 0.01 4.99
C GLN A 56 1.59 1.11 4.04
N LEU A 57 0.93 2.13 4.58
CA LEU A 57 0.52 3.29 3.80
C LEU A 57 1.76 4.13 3.44
N LEU A 58 2.02 4.30 2.14
CA LEU A 58 3.09 5.14 1.62
C LEU A 58 2.63 6.58 1.41
N MET A 59 1.53 6.74 0.68
CA MET A 59 0.94 8.05 0.40
C MET A 59 -0.55 7.93 0.08
N LYS A 60 -1.24 9.07 0.15
CA LYS A 60 -2.58 9.23 -0.39
C LYS A 60 -2.65 10.44 -1.31
N GLY A 61 -3.54 10.40 -2.29
CA GLY A 61 -3.90 11.53 -3.12
C GLY A 61 -5.40 11.78 -3.06
N ASP A 62 -5.75 13.03 -2.80
CA ASP A 62 -7.13 13.49 -2.66
C ASP A 62 -7.59 14.17 -3.97
N ASP A 63 -7.45 13.49 -5.12
CA ASP A 63 -8.08 13.96 -6.37
C ASP A 63 -9.60 13.90 -6.19
N ALA A 64 -10.28 15.04 -6.40
CA ALA A 64 -11.70 15.22 -6.15
C ALA A 64 -12.58 14.14 -6.79
N ASN A 65 -12.15 13.59 -7.94
CA ASN A 65 -12.93 12.59 -8.67
C ASN A 65 -12.37 11.17 -8.55
N ASN A 66 -11.07 11.02 -8.26
CA ASN A 66 -10.38 9.72 -8.28
C ASN A 66 -9.36 9.62 -7.13
N PRO A 67 -9.82 9.57 -5.88
CA PRO A 67 -8.88 9.52 -4.77
C PRO A 67 -8.17 8.15 -4.75
N TYR A 68 -6.90 8.17 -4.34
CA TYR A 68 -6.06 6.99 -4.38
C TYR A 68 -5.19 6.86 -3.12
N TYR A 69 -4.86 5.62 -2.80
CA TYR A 69 -3.94 5.25 -1.73
C TYR A 69 -2.87 4.34 -2.28
N VAL A 70 -1.62 4.63 -1.97
CA VAL A 70 -0.47 3.79 -2.32
C VAL A 70 0.01 3.14 -1.04
N PHE A 71 0.06 1.82 -1.04
CA PHE A 71 0.64 1.02 0.02
C PHE A 71 1.90 0.30 -0.50
N PHE A 72 2.72 -0.19 0.42
CA PHE A 72 3.78 -1.13 0.08
C PHE A 72 3.76 -2.36 0.98
N ALA A 73 4.15 -3.49 0.40
CA ALA A 73 4.35 -4.76 1.09
C ALA A 73 5.70 -4.74 1.83
N PRO A 74 5.74 -4.82 3.18
CA PRO A 74 6.99 -5.03 3.89
C PRO A 74 7.65 -6.34 3.47
N GLU A 75 8.96 -6.42 3.65
CA GLU A 75 9.71 -7.57 3.14
C GLU A 75 9.29 -8.88 3.84
N GLY A 76 8.91 -9.89 3.05
CA GLY A 76 8.46 -11.20 3.57
C GLY A 76 7.03 -11.22 4.10
N ILE A 77 6.25 -10.16 3.90
CA ILE A 77 4.85 -10.08 4.34
C ILE A 77 3.94 -9.99 3.11
N GLN A 78 3.05 -10.97 2.99
CA GLN A 78 2.01 -10.94 1.96
C GLN A 78 0.96 -9.88 2.31
N PRO A 79 0.67 -8.90 1.43
CA PRO A 79 -0.35 -7.90 1.68
C PRO A 79 -1.75 -8.50 1.78
N GLN A 80 -2.45 -8.08 2.81
CA GLN A 80 -3.84 -8.41 3.05
C GLN A 80 -4.56 -7.18 3.59
N PHE A 81 -5.72 -6.88 3.03
CA PHE A 81 -6.58 -5.78 3.43
C PHE A 81 -7.92 -6.36 3.88
N SER A 82 -8.50 -5.79 4.93
CA SER A 82 -9.82 -6.20 5.41
C SER A 82 -10.78 -5.04 5.44
N PHE A 83 -11.93 -5.24 4.80
CA PHE A 83 -13.04 -4.29 4.76
C PHE A 83 -14.30 -4.90 5.36
N GLY A 84 -15.30 -4.06 5.64
CA GLY A 84 -16.65 -4.52 5.96
C GLY A 84 -17.34 -5.21 4.78
N SER A 85 -18.44 -5.92 5.04
CA SER A 85 -19.24 -6.60 4.02
C SER A 85 -19.99 -5.64 3.08
N ASP A 86 -20.09 -4.37 3.44
CA ASP A 86 -20.65 -3.26 2.68
C ASP A 86 -19.66 -2.68 1.66
N ALA A 87 -18.39 -3.07 1.72
CA ALA A 87 -17.40 -2.74 0.72
C ALA A 87 -17.58 -3.62 -0.54
N LEU A 88 -17.49 -2.99 -1.70
CA LEU A 88 -17.37 -3.63 -3.00
C LEU A 88 -15.95 -3.41 -3.51
N VAL A 89 -15.26 -4.50 -3.87
CA VAL A 89 -13.91 -4.47 -4.42
C VAL A 89 -13.94 -4.94 -5.86
N ASP A 90 -13.38 -4.12 -6.73
CA ASP A 90 -13.08 -4.41 -8.13
C ASP A 90 -11.57 -4.72 -8.21
N VAL A 91 -11.23 -5.98 -8.47
CA VAL A 91 -9.84 -6.44 -8.47
C VAL A 91 -9.15 -6.10 -9.79
N GLY A 92 -7.97 -5.50 -9.69
CA GLY A 92 -7.07 -5.28 -10.82
C GLY A 92 -6.00 -6.36 -10.88
N ILE A 93 -4.81 -5.97 -11.36
CA ILE A 93 -3.64 -6.85 -11.42
C ILE A 93 -3.20 -7.30 -10.02
N GLY A 94 -2.77 -8.55 -9.89
CA GLY A 94 -2.12 -9.06 -8.68
C GLY A 94 -2.97 -9.04 -7.41
N ALA A 95 -4.30 -8.86 -7.52
CA ALA A 95 -5.21 -8.81 -6.39
C ALA A 95 -6.32 -9.85 -6.51
N THR A 96 -6.67 -10.47 -5.39
CA THR A 96 -7.79 -11.41 -5.28
C THR A 96 -8.64 -11.08 -4.06
N THR A 97 -9.91 -11.50 -4.08
CA THR A 97 -10.83 -11.30 -2.96
C THR A 97 -11.33 -12.61 -2.36
N ASP A 98 -11.56 -12.61 -1.06
CA ASP A 98 -12.15 -13.72 -0.31
C ASP A 98 -13.16 -13.16 0.71
N LYS A 99 -14.32 -13.81 0.86
CA LYS A 99 -15.33 -13.43 1.85
C LYS A 99 -15.15 -14.28 3.11
N LYS A 100 -15.02 -13.63 4.27
CA LYS A 100 -14.89 -14.27 5.59
C LYS A 100 -15.91 -13.69 6.56
N GLY A 101 -17.03 -14.39 6.73
CA GLY A 101 -18.14 -13.92 7.54
C GLY A 101 -18.67 -12.57 7.02
N ASN A 102 -18.61 -11.54 7.87
CA ASN A 102 -19.03 -10.16 7.53
C ASN A 102 -17.87 -9.28 7.02
N ARG A 103 -16.77 -9.87 6.56
CA ARG A 103 -15.61 -9.15 6.03
C ARG A 103 -15.31 -9.57 4.61
N LEU A 104 -14.88 -8.59 3.83
CA LEU A 104 -14.26 -8.78 2.54
C LEU A 104 -12.74 -8.63 2.71
N LEU A 105 -12.00 -9.64 2.31
CA LEU A 105 -10.54 -9.61 2.31
C LEU A 105 -10.04 -9.41 0.89
N VAL A 106 -9.04 -8.55 0.74
CA VAL A 106 -8.22 -8.45 -0.48
C VAL A 106 -6.85 -9.01 -0.15
N LYS A 107 -6.36 -9.94 -0.95
CA LYS A 107 -4.99 -10.48 -0.87
C LYS A 107 -4.24 -10.06 -2.12
N CYS A 108 -3.02 -9.58 -1.95
CA CYS A 108 -2.16 -9.26 -3.09
C CYS A 108 -1.09 -10.34 -3.27
N GLU A 109 -0.81 -10.65 -4.53
CA GLU A 109 0.32 -11.48 -4.94
C GLU A 109 1.64 -10.73 -4.74
N GLU A 110 2.76 -11.42 -4.91
CA GLU A 110 4.07 -10.75 -4.95
C GLU A 110 4.17 -9.85 -6.19
N GLY A 111 4.72 -8.66 -6.02
CA GLY A 111 4.83 -7.67 -7.09
C GLY A 111 3.90 -6.48 -6.90
N VAL A 112 3.54 -5.84 -8.01
CA VAL A 112 2.58 -4.73 -8.03
C VAL A 112 1.17 -5.30 -8.06
N ALA A 113 0.30 -4.78 -7.20
CA ALA A 113 -1.11 -5.12 -7.21
C ALA A 113 -2.00 -3.87 -7.19
N GLU A 114 -3.17 -3.98 -7.78
CA GLU A 114 -4.14 -2.91 -7.87
C GLU A 114 -5.55 -3.41 -7.56
N PHE A 115 -6.33 -2.58 -6.90
CA PHE A 115 -7.77 -2.79 -6.78
C PHE A 115 -8.47 -1.45 -6.55
N THR A 116 -9.78 -1.42 -6.81
CA THR A 116 -10.63 -0.29 -6.43
C THR A 116 -11.61 -0.76 -5.37
N VAL A 117 -11.76 0.02 -4.30
CA VAL A 117 -12.76 -0.23 -3.26
C VAL A 117 -13.82 0.88 -3.28
N SER A 118 -15.07 0.51 -3.05
CA SER A 118 -16.21 1.44 -2.98
C SER A 118 -17.19 1.00 -1.90
N LEU A 119 -17.98 1.93 -1.39
CA LEU A 119 -19.08 1.65 -0.45
C LEU A 119 -20.39 1.70 -1.20
N ASN A 120 -21.07 0.56 -1.38
CA ASN A 120 -22.33 0.48 -2.14
C ASN A 120 -22.27 1.18 -3.53
N GLY A 121 -21.12 1.10 -4.22
CA GLY A 121 -20.89 1.74 -5.52
C GLY A 121 -20.57 3.24 -5.48
N ARG A 122 -20.49 3.84 -4.28
CA ARG A 122 -20.09 5.24 -4.04
C ARG A 122 -18.67 5.31 -3.50
N ASN A 123 -18.07 6.51 -3.51
CA ASN A 123 -16.76 6.77 -2.91
C ASN A 123 -15.64 5.86 -3.46
N ARG A 124 -15.62 5.62 -4.78
CA ARG A 124 -14.59 4.78 -5.43
C ARG A 124 -13.20 5.31 -5.07
N THR A 125 -12.39 4.45 -4.48
CA THR A 125 -11.02 4.73 -4.05
C THR A 125 -10.08 3.71 -4.66
N ARG A 126 -9.09 4.18 -5.41
CA ARG A 126 -8.07 3.32 -6.04
C ARG A 126 -7.00 2.96 -5.01
N VAL A 127 -6.52 1.72 -5.07
CA VAL A 127 -5.43 1.25 -4.22
C VAL A 127 -4.35 0.64 -5.09
N LEU A 128 -3.14 1.15 -4.95
CA LEU A 128 -1.91 0.61 -5.52
C LEU A 128 -1.09 -0.01 -4.40
N VAL A 129 -0.60 -1.22 -4.60
CA VAL A 129 0.28 -1.93 -3.64
C VAL A 129 1.59 -2.23 -4.33
N LEU A 130 2.69 -1.74 -3.75
CA LEU A 130 4.02 -1.85 -4.31
C LEU A 130 4.87 -2.85 -3.53
N PRO A 131 5.83 -3.53 -4.18
CA PRO A 131 6.97 -4.12 -3.46
C PRO A 131 7.75 -3.03 -2.72
N LYS A 132 8.30 -3.35 -1.53
CA LYS A 132 9.12 -2.41 -0.74
C LYS A 132 10.27 -1.79 -1.55
N SER A 133 10.93 -2.58 -2.40
CA SER A 133 12.02 -2.10 -3.27
C SER A 133 11.57 -0.98 -4.21
N LEU A 134 10.38 -1.10 -4.80
CA LEU A 134 9.82 -0.09 -5.68
C LEU A 134 9.32 1.14 -4.89
N ALA A 135 8.77 0.93 -3.70
CA ALA A 135 8.38 2.02 -2.80
C ALA A 135 9.58 2.87 -2.35
N LEU A 136 10.74 2.26 -2.08
CA LEU A 136 11.99 2.96 -1.74
C LEU A 136 12.56 3.78 -2.90
N GLN A 137 12.18 3.44 -4.14
CA GLN A 137 12.57 4.14 -5.36
C GLN A 137 11.51 5.13 -5.84
N SER A 138 10.50 5.40 -5.02
CA SER A 138 9.36 6.22 -5.40
C SER A 138 9.55 7.70 -5.06
N TYR A 139 9.13 8.57 -5.98
CA TYR A 139 9.20 10.02 -5.88
C TYR A 139 7.83 10.60 -6.20
N VAL A 140 7.31 11.45 -5.31
CA VAL A 140 6.11 12.22 -5.59
C VAL A 140 6.51 13.47 -6.36
N VAL A 141 6.02 13.60 -7.58
CA VAL A 141 6.27 14.74 -8.46
C VAL A 141 4.97 15.40 -8.85
N THR A 142 5.02 16.65 -9.29
CA THR A 142 3.84 17.41 -9.73
C THR A 142 3.93 17.70 -11.22
N LEU A 143 3.13 17.02 -12.05
CA LEU A 143 3.03 17.31 -13.48
C LEU A 143 1.68 17.98 -13.78
N ASN A 144 1.70 19.13 -14.46
CA ASN A 144 0.49 19.87 -14.82
C ASN A 144 -0.44 20.14 -13.60
N GLY A 145 0.15 20.46 -12.44
CA GLY A 145 -0.59 20.72 -11.20
C GLY A 145 -1.17 19.48 -10.50
N ARG A 146 -0.85 18.26 -10.98
CA ARG A 146 -1.32 17.00 -10.39
C ARG A 146 -0.14 16.19 -9.86
N LYS A 147 -0.36 15.47 -8.75
CA LYS A 147 0.65 14.58 -8.18
C LYS A 147 0.71 13.27 -8.96
N HIS A 148 1.92 12.84 -9.28
CA HIS A 148 2.24 11.55 -9.90
C HIS A 148 3.29 10.83 -9.07
N LEU A 149 3.36 9.52 -9.24
CA LEU A 149 4.39 8.69 -8.65
C LEU A 149 5.40 8.34 -9.74
N MET A 150 6.63 8.76 -9.56
CA MET A 150 7.77 8.36 -10.38
C MET A 150 8.56 7.28 -9.66
N PHE A 151 9.12 6.34 -10.40
CA PHE A 151 10.06 5.36 -9.87
C PHE A 151 11.41 5.50 -10.55
N SER A 152 12.47 5.62 -9.77
CA SER A 152 13.83 5.71 -10.29
C SER A 152 14.86 5.16 -9.31
N ASP A 153 15.91 4.53 -9.85
CA ASP A 153 17.12 4.20 -9.09
C ASP A 153 18.14 5.36 -9.05
N ALA A 154 17.81 6.50 -9.66
CA ALA A 154 18.49 7.78 -9.48
C ALA A 154 17.72 8.69 -8.50
N ILE A 155 18.39 9.71 -7.97
CA ILE A 155 17.75 10.77 -7.19
C ILE A 155 16.97 11.68 -8.15
N VAL A 156 15.67 11.85 -7.92
CA VAL A 156 14.82 12.73 -8.72
C VAL A 156 14.61 14.05 -7.98
N LEU A 157 15.03 15.16 -8.59
CA LEU A 157 14.78 16.52 -8.12
C LEU A 157 13.86 17.23 -9.12
N GLN A 158 12.80 17.86 -8.61
CA GLN A 158 11.89 18.66 -9.43
C GLN A 158 12.06 20.16 -9.14
N ASP A 159 12.26 20.95 -10.20
CA ASP A 159 12.22 22.41 -10.18
C ASP A 159 11.22 22.91 -11.23
N GLY A 160 10.05 23.38 -10.78
CA GLY A 160 8.93 23.71 -11.66
C GLY A 160 8.54 22.52 -12.56
N ASN A 161 8.68 22.70 -13.87
CA ASN A 161 8.38 21.68 -14.88
C ASN A 161 9.61 20.88 -15.33
N SER A 162 10.77 21.12 -14.72
CA SER A 162 12.04 20.48 -15.06
C SER A 162 12.41 19.42 -14.02
N PHE A 163 13.03 18.34 -14.49
CA PHE A 163 13.54 17.26 -13.65
C PHE A 163 15.05 17.15 -13.81
N THR A 164 15.75 17.02 -12.68
CA THR A 164 17.15 16.63 -12.63
C THR A 164 17.24 15.24 -12.02
N LEU A 165 17.91 14.32 -12.72
CA LEU A 165 18.18 12.98 -12.23
C LEU A 165 19.67 12.86 -11.91
N LEU A 166 19.99 12.55 -10.65
CA LEU A 166 21.36 12.37 -10.18
C LEU A 166 21.62 10.89 -9.94
N SER A 167 22.54 10.32 -10.70
CA SER A 167 23.00 8.95 -10.56
C SER A 167 24.45 8.96 -10.11
N ASP A 168 24.75 8.23 -9.03
CA ASP A 168 26.12 8.08 -8.53
C ASP A 168 26.74 6.78 -9.08
N GLY A 169 27.92 6.88 -9.68
CA GLY A 169 28.67 5.73 -10.19
C GLY A 169 28.06 4.96 -11.36
N LYS A 170 26.91 5.38 -11.93
CA LYS A 170 26.28 4.75 -13.10
C LYS A 170 26.00 5.77 -14.21
N ASN A 171 26.29 5.41 -15.45
CA ASN A 171 25.98 6.20 -16.65
C ASN A 171 24.59 5.90 -17.25
N SER A 172 23.82 5.05 -16.60
CA SER A 172 22.44 4.72 -16.96
C SER A 172 21.57 4.67 -15.70
N TYR A 173 20.29 4.93 -15.87
CA TYR A 173 19.28 4.90 -14.82
C TYR A 173 17.93 4.50 -15.42
N SER A 174 17.04 4.01 -14.57
CA SER A 174 15.66 3.70 -14.90
C SER A 174 14.74 4.83 -14.44
N LEU A 175 13.73 5.14 -15.25
CA LEU A 175 12.65 6.05 -14.89
C LEU A 175 11.35 5.49 -15.43
N SER A 176 10.35 5.33 -14.55
CA SER A 176 8.98 5.05 -14.96
C SER A 176 8.01 5.98 -14.22
N VAL A 177 6.88 6.27 -14.86
CA VAL A 177 5.83 7.11 -14.30
C VAL A 177 4.59 6.26 -14.14
N TYR A 178 4.01 6.26 -12.95
CA TYR A 178 2.71 5.64 -12.69
C TYR A 178 1.62 6.70 -12.65
N GLN A 179 0.60 6.51 -13.49
CA GLN A 179 -0.54 7.40 -13.56
C GLN A 179 -1.58 7.02 -12.49
N LEU A 180 -1.80 7.93 -11.54
CA LEU A 180 -2.67 7.68 -10.38
C LEU A 180 -4.16 7.97 -10.65
N TYR A 181 -4.52 8.37 -11.87
CA TYR A 181 -5.89 8.71 -12.30
C TYR A 181 -6.27 8.08 -13.65
#